data_AF-A0A6S7J3E8-F1
#
_entry.id   AF-A0A6S7J3E8-F1
#
_cell.length_a   1.000
_cell.length_b   1.000
_cell.length_c   1.000
_cell.angle_alpha   90.00
_cell.angle_beta   90.00
_cell.angle_gamma   90.00
#
_symmetry.space_group_name_H-M   'P 1'
#
loop_
_entity.id
_entity.type
_entity.pdbx_description
1 polymer ?
#
loop_
_entity_poly.entity_id
_entity_poly.type
_entity_poly.pdbx_seq_one_letter_code
_entity_poly.pdbx_strand_id
1 'polypeptide(L)'
;MACLFSGALSTASSGLNSLITVTLEDVVKKRWTDLSDYEATKLSKILAVLYGIVITGCAFVIKYFGTLVLQLSYSITGIVGGPLLGIFFLGIMIPRANYKGAYAGAFVGFVLTITIALSAVIYPPNKMAGSISIKACNSSIYANTTADGIMSKTFVPHSEPFAKLGSLSYLWYGATGVATTFVVGAIVSLIC
;
A
#
# COMPACT_ATOMS: atom_id res chain seq x y z
N MET A 1 11.09 24.09 9.47
CA MET A 1 11.96 22.94 9.10
C MET A 1 12.19 21.98 10.26
N ALA A 2 12.61 22.42 11.45
CA ALA A 2 12.82 21.55 12.62
C ALA A 2 11.60 20.66 12.96
N CYS A 3 10.38 21.19 12.91
CA CYS A 3 9.15 20.43 13.17
C CYS A 3 8.91 19.31 12.14
N LEU A 4 9.20 19.54 10.86
CA LEU A 4 9.03 18.54 9.81
C LEU A 4 10.03 17.40 9.96
N PHE A 5 11.30 17.73 10.23
CA PHE A 5 12.32 16.72 10.52
C PHE A 5 11.98 15.95 11.79
N SER A 6 11.54 16.63 12.85
CA SER A 6 11.11 15.98 14.10
C SER A 6 9.94 15.02 13.86
N GLY A 7 8.92 15.42 13.09
CA GLY A 7 7.79 14.54 12.76
C GLY A 7 8.21 13.31 11.93
N ALA A 8 9.07 13.51 10.93
CA ALA A 8 9.59 12.41 10.11
C ALA A 8 10.45 11.44 10.93
N LEU A 9 11.35 11.97 11.78
CA LEU A 9 12.19 11.16 12.67
C LEU A 9 11.35 10.42 13.73
N SER A 10 10.30 11.04 14.27
CA SER A 10 9.40 10.39 15.24
C SER A 10 8.66 9.21 14.62
N THR A 11 8.16 9.36 13.39
CA THR A 11 7.51 8.28 12.63
C THR A 11 8.50 7.16 12.29
N ALA A 12 9.70 7.52 11.82
CA ALA A 12 10.74 6.54 11.50
C ALA A 12 11.21 5.78 12.75
N SER A 13 11.39 6.48 13.88
CA SER A 13 11.82 5.90 15.15
C SER A 13 10.78 4.96 15.73
N SER A 14 9.50 5.35 15.74
CA SER A 14 8.41 4.47 16.20
C SER A 14 8.29 3.23 15.31
N GLY A 15 8.35 3.37 13.99
CA GLY A 15 8.35 2.23 13.06
C GLY A 15 9.54 1.28 13.29
N LEU A 16 10.76 1.81 13.40
CA LEU A 16 11.96 1.02 13.69
C LEU A 16 11.82 0.26 15.02
N ASN A 17 11.36 0.93 16.06
CA ASN A 17 11.16 0.31 17.37
C ASN A 17 10.15 -0.83 17.30
N SER A 18 9.03 -0.64 16.60
CA SER A 18 8.05 -1.70 16.38
C SER A 18 8.62 -2.90 15.62
N LEU A 19 9.43 -2.68 14.57
CA LEU A 19 10.07 -3.77 13.83
C LEU A 19 11.05 -4.56 14.71
N ILE A 20 11.84 -3.87 15.52
CA ILE A 20 12.79 -4.52 16.44
C ILE A 20 12.02 -5.37 17.46
N THR A 21 10.97 -4.81 18.08
CA THR A 21 10.14 -5.54 19.05
C THR A 21 9.47 -6.75 18.42
N VAL A 22 8.82 -6.60 17.25
CA VAL A 22 8.18 -7.70 16.54
C VAL A 22 9.17 -8.81 16.20
N THR A 23 10.35 -8.47 15.66
CA THR A 23 11.39 -9.46 15.34
C THR A 23 11.89 -10.18 16.60
N LEU A 24 12.04 -9.47 17.72
CA LEU A 24 12.49 -10.08 18.97
C LEU A 24 11.44 -11.01 19.58
N GLU A 25 10.19 -10.56 19.68
CA GLU A 25 9.11 -11.35 20.28
C GLU A 25 8.70 -12.53 19.38
N ASP A 26 8.48 -12.28 18.08
CA ASP A 26 7.90 -13.29 17.18
C ASP A 26 8.93 -14.29 16.64
N VAL A 27 10.20 -13.87 16.46
CA VAL A 27 11.25 -14.72 15.85
C VAL A 27 12.24 -15.19 16.90
N VAL A 28 12.86 -14.27 17.65
CA VAL A 28 13.99 -14.60 18.52
C VAL A 28 13.52 -15.36 19.76
N LYS A 29 12.57 -14.83 20.53
CA LYS A 29 12.05 -15.50 21.73
C LYS A 29 11.34 -16.81 21.42
N LYS A 30 10.69 -16.91 20.26
CA LYS A 30 10.08 -18.16 19.78
C LYS A 30 11.13 -19.22 19.42
N ARG A 31 12.33 -18.83 18.98
CA ARG A 31 13.41 -19.74 18.56
C ARG A 31 14.40 -20.06 19.68
N TRP A 32 14.62 -19.12 20.58
CA TRP A 32 15.52 -19.20 21.72
C TRP A 32 14.77 -18.71 22.97
N THR A 33 14.25 -19.66 23.73
CA THR A 33 13.39 -19.42 24.89
C THR A 33 14.13 -18.87 26.11
N ASP A 34 15.46 -19.03 26.16
CA ASP A 34 16.31 -18.65 27.29
C ASP A 34 17.24 -17.47 26.95
N LEU A 35 16.71 -16.37 26.39
CA LEU A 35 17.49 -15.14 26.25
C LEU A 35 17.47 -14.33 27.54
N SER A 36 18.66 -13.97 28.03
CA SER A 36 18.80 -12.94 29.07
C SER A 36 18.38 -11.56 28.54
N ASP A 37 17.80 -10.72 29.40
CA ASP A 37 17.43 -9.33 29.06
C ASP A 37 18.60 -8.51 28.51
N TYR A 38 19.82 -8.82 28.96
CA TYR A 38 21.04 -8.20 28.46
C TYR A 38 21.33 -8.57 27.00
N GLU A 39 21.13 -9.84 26.63
CA GLU A 39 21.33 -10.32 25.26
C GLU A 39 20.23 -9.82 24.32
N ALA A 40 18.98 -9.81 24.79
CA ALA A 40 17.86 -9.23 24.06
C ALA A 40 18.08 -7.74 23.77
N THR A 41 18.60 -6.99 24.74
CA THR A 41 18.96 -5.56 24.57
C THR A 41 20.09 -5.38 23.56
N LYS A 42 21.13 -6.22 23.63
CA LYS A 42 22.25 -6.18 22.68
C LYS A 42 21.76 -6.47 21.26
N LEU A 43 20.89 -7.46 21.10
CA LEU A 43 20.31 -7.82 19.81
C LEU A 43 19.38 -6.72 19.28
N SER A 44 18.59 -6.09 20.15
CA SER A 44 17.75 -4.93 19.81
C SER A 44 18.57 -3.80 19.18
N LYS A 45 19.73 -3.48 19.79
CA LYS A 45 20.65 -2.45 19.28
C LYS A 45 21.23 -2.82 17.92
N ILE A 46 21.60 -4.09 17.73
CA ILE A 46 22.11 -4.58 16.43
C ILE A 46 21.01 -4.46 15.36
N LEU A 47 19.79 -4.91 15.67
CA LEU A 47 18.63 -4.81 14.76
C LEU A 47 18.32 -3.35 14.42
N ALA A 48 18.40 -2.43 15.39
CA ALA A 48 18.20 -1.00 15.17
C ALA A 48 19.18 -0.44 14.13
N VAL A 49 20.47 -0.78 14.24
CA VAL A 49 21.48 -0.35 13.28
C VAL A 49 21.24 -0.96 11.91
N LEU A 50 20.93 -2.27 11.85
CA LEU A 50 20.65 -2.96 10.59
C LEU A 50 19.45 -2.37 9.86
N TYR A 51 18.30 -2.21 10.52
CA TYR A 51 17.13 -1.60 9.91
C TYR A 51 17.38 -0.12 9.56
N GLY A 52 18.14 0.62 10.36
CA GLY A 52 18.56 1.98 10.05
C GLY A 52 19.37 2.08 8.76
N ILE A 53 20.32 1.17 8.54
CA ILE A 53 21.09 1.08 7.29
C ILE A 53 20.17 0.77 6.11
N VAL A 54 19.26 -0.18 6.26
CA VAL A 54 18.30 -0.56 5.20
C VAL A 54 17.41 0.62 4.82
N ILE A 55 16.81 1.32 5.79
CA ILE A 55 15.96 2.49 5.53
C ILE A 55 16.75 3.61 4.86
N THR A 56 17.99 3.86 5.31
CA THR A 56 18.87 4.86 4.68
C THR A 56 19.19 4.48 3.24
N GLY A 57 19.46 3.20 2.97
CA GLY A 57 19.63 2.66 1.61
C GLY A 57 18.39 2.89 0.74
N CYS A 58 17.20 2.55 1.24
CA CYS A 58 15.94 2.81 0.55
C CYS A 58 15.74 4.30 0.25
N ALA A 59 16.12 5.19 1.17
CA ALA A 59 16.01 6.64 0.96
C ALA A 59 16.80 7.15 -0.25
N PHE A 60 17.94 6.53 -0.59
CA PHE A 60 18.67 6.84 -1.83
C PHE A 60 17.92 6.38 -3.08
N VAL A 61 17.23 5.24 -3.02
CA VAL A 61 16.47 4.68 -4.14
C VAL A 61 15.21 5.49 -4.43
N ILE A 62 14.63 6.16 -3.42
CA ILE A 62 13.44 7.02 -3.57
C ILE A 62 13.65 8.11 -4.65
N LYS A 63 14.89 8.56 -4.88
CA LYS A 63 15.22 9.54 -5.92
C LYS A 63 14.78 9.11 -7.33
N TYR A 64 14.74 7.81 -7.61
CA TYR A 64 14.31 7.26 -8.91
C TYR A 64 12.79 7.27 -9.10
N PHE A 65 12.01 7.39 -8.01
CA PHE A 65 10.54 7.37 -8.06
C PHE A 65 9.90 8.76 -8.26
N GLY A 66 10.69 9.84 -8.25
CA GLY A 66 10.24 11.19 -8.60
C GLY A 66 9.05 11.69 -7.77
N THR A 67 7.99 12.15 -8.42
CA THR A 67 6.77 12.65 -7.74
C THR A 67 5.78 11.55 -7.33
N LEU A 68 6.06 10.28 -7.65
CA LEU A 68 5.16 9.17 -7.38
C LEU A 68 5.32 8.56 -5.97
N VAL A 69 6.21 9.11 -5.14
CA VAL A 69 6.53 8.58 -3.80
C VAL A 69 5.28 8.49 -2.92
N LEU A 70 4.46 9.53 -2.88
CA LEU A 70 3.22 9.53 -2.09
C LEU A 70 2.25 8.45 -2.57
N GLN A 71 2.08 8.32 -3.88
CA GLN A 71 1.22 7.28 -4.46
C GLN A 71 1.72 5.88 -4.09
N LEU A 72 3.03 5.66 -4.13
CA LEU A 72 3.64 4.38 -3.77
C LEU A 72 3.46 4.07 -2.28
N SER A 73 3.68 5.06 -1.40
CA SER A 73 3.49 4.91 0.05
C SER A 73 2.05 4.52 0.38
N TYR A 74 1.06 5.25 -0.14
CA TYR A 74 -0.35 4.92 0.12
C TYR A 74 -0.76 3.55 -0.44
N SER A 75 -0.26 3.19 -1.64
CA SER A 75 -0.51 1.86 -2.20
C SER A 75 0.07 0.75 -1.33
N ILE A 76 1.33 0.86 -0.89
CA ILE A 76 1.97 -0.17 -0.06
C ILE A 76 1.23 -0.31 1.29
N THR A 77 0.90 0.81 1.93
CA THR A 77 0.12 0.79 3.17
C THR A 77 -1.25 0.14 2.97
N GLY A 78 -1.92 0.38 1.84
CA GLY A 78 -3.19 -0.26 1.51
C GLY A 78 -3.07 -1.76 1.22
N ILE A 79 -2.08 -2.18 0.44
CA ILE A 79 -1.85 -3.59 0.05
C ILE A 79 -1.50 -4.44 1.27
N VAL A 80 -0.68 -3.92 2.18
CA VAL A 80 -0.26 -4.66 3.38
C VAL A 80 -1.25 -4.50 4.53
N GLY A 81 -1.70 -3.27 4.79
CA GLY A 81 -2.59 -2.96 5.90
C GLY A 81 -4.03 -3.46 5.66
N GLY A 82 -4.50 -3.50 4.41
CA GLY A 82 -5.86 -3.91 4.09
C GLY A 82 -6.18 -5.35 4.53
N PRO A 83 -5.43 -6.37 4.06
CA PRO A 83 -5.64 -7.75 4.48
C PRO A 83 -5.49 -7.96 5.99
N LEU A 84 -4.48 -7.33 6.62
CA LEU A 84 -4.28 -7.42 8.08
C LEU A 84 -5.49 -6.88 8.85
N LEU A 85 -6.01 -5.73 8.44
CA LEU A 85 -7.22 -5.15 9.01
C LEU A 85 -8.45 -6.04 8.75
N GLY A 86 -8.54 -6.68 7.58
CA GLY A 86 -9.60 -7.64 7.25
C GLY A 86 -9.61 -8.87 8.17
N ILE A 87 -8.44 -9.44 8.47
CA ILE A 87 -8.31 -10.56 9.42
C ILE A 87 -8.72 -10.11 10.82
N PHE A 88 -8.29 -8.91 11.23
CA PHE A 88 -8.63 -8.36 12.53
C PHE A 88 -10.15 -8.20 12.69
N PHE A 89 -10.83 -7.62 11.69
CA PHE A 89 -12.29 -7.54 11.69
C PHE A 89 -12.97 -8.91 11.69
N LEU A 90 -12.44 -9.87 10.93
CA LEU A 90 -12.96 -11.23 10.90
C LEU A 90 -12.91 -11.86 12.30
N GLY A 91 -11.79 -11.71 13.02
CA GLY A 91 -11.64 -12.25 14.37
C GLY A 91 -12.57 -11.61 15.41
N ILE A 92 -12.92 -10.33 15.23
CA ILE A 92 -13.83 -9.60 16.15
C ILE A 92 -15.30 -9.90 15.82
N MET A 93 -15.68 -9.90 14.54
CA MET A 93 -17.08 -9.96 14.14
C MET A 93 -17.62 -11.38 14.00
N ILE A 94 -16.76 -12.37 13.71
CA ILE A 94 -17.19 -13.75 13.46
C ILE A 94 -16.73 -14.63 14.63
N PRO A 95 -17.64 -15.06 15.53
CA PRO A 95 -17.28 -15.88 16.69
C PRO A 95 -16.81 -17.30 16.30
N ARG A 96 -17.10 -17.75 15.07
CA ARG A 96 -16.60 -19.00 14.47
C ARG A 96 -15.36 -18.80 13.58
N ALA A 97 -14.62 -17.72 13.76
CA ALA A 97 -13.39 -17.47 13.01
C ALA A 97 -12.35 -18.58 13.27
N ASN A 98 -11.87 -19.22 12.20
CA ASN A 98 -10.88 -20.28 12.27
C ASN A 98 -9.52 -19.82 11.72
N TYR A 99 -8.41 -20.35 12.24
CA TYR A 99 -7.07 -20.02 11.78
C TYR A 99 -6.88 -20.30 10.27
N LYS A 100 -7.47 -21.40 9.76
CA LYS A 100 -7.46 -21.74 8.33
C LYS A 100 -8.13 -20.67 7.48
N GLY A 101 -9.28 -20.16 7.93
CA GLY A 101 -10.01 -19.09 7.24
C GLY A 101 -9.26 -17.76 7.29
N ALA A 102 -8.64 -17.43 8.42
CA ALA A 102 -7.78 -16.25 8.54
C ALA A 102 -6.60 -16.31 7.55
N TYR A 103 -5.86 -17.43 7.47
CA TYR A 103 -4.75 -17.58 6.53
C TYR A 103 -5.21 -17.58 5.06
N ALA A 104 -6.29 -18.29 4.73
CA ALA A 104 -6.82 -18.33 3.37
C ALA A 104 -7.32 -16.94 2.92
N GLY A 105 -8.08 -16.25 3.78
CA GLY A 105 -8.56 -14.89 3.51
C GLY A 105 -7.39 -13.92 3.32
N ALA A 106 -6.39 -13.96 4.20
CA ALA A 106 -5.19 -13.13 4.09
C ALA A 106 -4.48 -13.35 2.76
N PHE A 107 -4.22 -14.61 2.42
CA PHE A 107 -3.50 -14.97 1.20
C PHE A 107 -4.23 -14.49 -0.05
N VAL A 108 -5.55 -14.73 -0.14
CA VAL A 108 -6.35 -14.27 -1.29
C VAL A 108 -6.42 -12.74 -1.36
N GLY A 109 -6.57 -12.06 -0.21
CA GLY A 109 -6.54 -10.60 -0.14
C GLY A 109 -5.22 -9.99 -0.61
N PHE A 110 -4.08 -10.57 -0.19
CA PHE A 110 -2.76 -10.17 -0.67
C PHE A 110 -2.59 -10.39 -2.17
N VAL A 111 -2.95 -11.57 -2.68
CA VAL A 111 -2.84 -11.87 -4.12
C VAL A 111 -3.67 -10.89 -4.94
N LEU A 112 -4.93 -10.66 -4.57
CA LEU A 112 -5.82 -9.75 -5.31
C LEU A 112 -5.32 -8.31 -5.30
N THR A 113 -4.91 -7.79 -4.15
CA THR A 113 -4.39 -6.42 -4.03
C THR A 113 -3.08 -6.22 -4.82
N ILE A 114 -2.21 -7.24 -4.84
CA ILE A 114 -1.00 -7.25 -5.69
C ILE A 114 -1.38 -7.27 -7.17
N THR A 115 -2.32 -8.11 -7.59
CA THR A 115 -2.78 -8.15 -8.99
C THR A 115 -3.38 -6.81 -9.43
N ILE A 116 -4.17 -6.16 -8.57
CA ILE A 116 -4.70 -4.82 -8.83
C ILE A 116 -3.55 -3.81 -8.97
N ALA A 117 -2.59 -3.82 -8.05
CA ALA A 117 -1.43 -2.92 -8.11
C ALA A 117 -0.61 -3.12 -9.40
N LEU A 118 -0.36 -4.36 -9.81
CA LEU A 118 0.33 -4.69 -11.06
C LEU A 118 -0.47 -4.23 -12.28
N SER A 119 -1.79 -4.42 -12.28
CA SER A 119 -2.65 -3.98 -13.38
C SER A 119 -2.62 -2.46 -13.57
N ALA A 120 -2.50 -1.69 -12.48
CA ALA A 120 -2.40 -0.23 -12.54
C ALA A 120 -1.02 0.28 -13.00
N VAL A 121 0.04 -0.54 -12.86
CA VAL A 121 1.37 -0.22 -13.39
C VAL A 121 1.45 -0.54 -14.87
N ILE A 122 0.88 -1.68 -15.29
CA ILE A 122 0.89 -2.15 -16.69
C ILE A 122 -0.05 -1.32 -17.56
N TYR A 123 -1.24 -0.98 -17.04
CA TYR A 123 -2.24 -0.16 -17.71
C TYR A 123 -2.47 1.11 -16.90
N PRO A 124 -1.55 2.10 -16.98
CA PRO A 124 -1.69 3.33 -16.22
C PRO A 124 -3.02 4.00 -16.60
N PRO A 125 -3.93 4.24 -15.63
CA PRO A 125 -5.17 4.93 -15.93
C PRO A 125 -4.84 6.33 -16.46
N ASN A 126 -5.56 6.73 -17.51
CA ASN A 126 -5.45 8.07 -18.06
C ASN A 126 -5.84 9.09 -16.98
N LYS A 127 -4.85 9.65 -16.28
CA LYS A 127 -5.01 10.67 -15.24
C LYS A 127 -5.60 11.99 -15.76
N MET A 128 -5.92 12.07 -17.06
CA MET A 128 -6.43 13.23 -17.77
C MET A 128 -7.59 12.84 -18.69
N ALA A 129 -8.70 12.38 -18.11
CA ALA A 129 -10.01 12.42 -18.75
C ALA A 129 -10.80 13.61 -18.19
N GLY A 130 -10.23 14.81 -18.31
CA GLY A 130 -10.92 16.06 -18.02
C GLY A 130 -10.89 16.94 -19.26
N SER A 131 -12.06 17.39 -19.71
CA SER A 131 -12.13 18.48 -20.68
C SER A 131 -11.60 19.75 -20.00
N ILE A 132 -10.34 20.08 -20.28
CA ILE A 132 -9.79 21.38 -19.91
C ILE A 132 -10.32 22.40 -20.93
N SER A 133 -11.19 23.29 -20.45
CA SER A 133 -11.73 24.40 -21.24
C SER A 133 -10.67 25.48 -21.39
N ILE A 134 -10.24 25.73 -22.63
CA ILE A 134 -9.28 26.79 -22.97
C ILE A 134 -9.95 28.17 -23.17
N LYS A 135 -11.23 28.32 -22.81
CA LYS A 135 -12.00 29.58 -22.99
C LYS A 135 -11.38 30.83 -22.33
N ALA A 136 -10.41 30.68 -21.42
CA ALA A 136 -9.72 31.78 -20.75
C ALA A 136 -8.23 31.93 -21.13
N CYS A 137 -7.72 31.12 -22.08
CA CYS A 137 -6.34 31.27 -22.55
C CYS A 137 -6.28 32.31 -23.68
N ASN A 138 -5.83 33.53 -23.33
CA ASN A 138 -5.54 34.59 -24.29
C ASN A 138 -4.22 34.29 -25.02
N SER A 139 -4.26 33.37 -26.00
CA SER A 139 -3.13 33.14 -26.92
C SER A 139 -3.63 33.25 -28.36
N SER A 140 -3.35 34.39 -28.95
CA SER A 140 -3.63 34.78 -30.33
C SER A 140 -2.80 34.02 -31.38
N ILE A 141 -2.22 32.86 -31.04
CA ILE A 141 -1.24 32.15 -31.88
C ILE A 141 -1.80 30.86 -32.53
N TYR A 142 -2.99 30.39 -32.17
CA TYR A 142 -3.60 29.19 -32.78
C TYR A 142 -4.94 29.49 -33.47
N ALA A 143 -4.97 30.50 -34.33
CA ALA A 143 -6.08 30.72 -35.25
C ALA A 143 -5.87 29.88 -36.51
N ASN A 144 -6.21 28.58 -36.46
CA ASN A 144 -6.58 27.80 -37.68
C ASN A 144 -7.23 26.43 -37.40
N THR A 145 -7.91 26.27 -36.26
CA THR A 145 -8.79 25.11 -36.03
C THR A 145 -10.12 25.58 -35.46
N THR A 146 -11.19 25.36 -36.21
CA THR A 146 -12.60 25.54 -35.81
C THR A 146 -13.03 24.47 -34.80
N ALA A 147 -12.26 24.29 -33.73
CA ALA A 147 -12.65 23.45 -32.62
C ALA A 147 -13.11 24.36 -31.49
N ASP A 148 -14.38 24.23 -31.08
CA ASP A 148 -14.84 24.68 -29.77
C ASP A 148 -13.77 24.31 -28.74
N GLY A 149 -13.37 25.25 -27.88
CA GLY A 149 -12.20 25.19 -26.99
C GLY A 149 -12.21 24.08 -25.92
N ILE A 150 -12.41 22.84 -26.35
CA ILE A 150 -12.54 21.60 -25.63
C ILE A 150 -11.58 20.63 -26.31
N MET A 151 -10.38 20.49 -25.74
CA MET A 151 -9.47 19.43 -26.14
C MET A 151 -9.93 18.13 -25.47
N SER A 152 -10.75 17.35 -26.17
CA SER A 152 -11.15 16.02 -25.71
C SER A 152 -10.05 15.02 -26.06
N LYS A 153 -9.34 14.50 -25.04
CA LYS A 153 -8.51 13.30 -25.24
C LYS A 153 -9.45 12.12 -25.40
N THR A 154 -9.45 11.50 -26.58
CA THR A 154 -10.26 10.32 -26.89
C THR A 154 -9.93 9.21 -25.89
N PHE A 155 -10.86 8.95 -24.97
CA PHE A 155 -10.80 7.82 -24.06
C PHE A 155 -10.93 6.54 -24.90
N VAL A 156 -9.82 5.82 -25.08
CA VAL A 156 -9.85 4.46 -25.62
C VAL A 156 -10.02 3.53 -24.42
N PRO A 157 -11.23 2.99 -24.15
CA PRO A 157 -11.39 2.00 -23.10
C PRO A 157 -10.54 0.79 -23.44
N HIS A 158 -9.62 0.41 -22.57
CA HIS A 158 -9.10 -0.96 -22.62
C HIS A 158 -10.28 -1.89 -22.29
N SER A 159 -10.67 -2.70 -23.28
CA SER A 159 -11.78 -3.66 -23.22
C SER A 159 -11.48 -4.90 -22.36
N GLU A 160 -10.30 -4.97 -21.77
CA GLU A 160 -9.87 -6.08 -20.91
C GLU A 160 -10.42 -5.90 -19.48
N PRO A 161 -11.04 -6.94 -18.87
CA PRO A 161 -11.58 -6.86 -17.51
C PRO A 161 -10.52 -6.47 -16.47
N PHE A 162 -9.25 -6.86 -16.70
CA PHE A 162 -8.11 -6.50 -15.84
C PHE A 162 -7.67 -5.04 -15.98
N ALA A 163 -7.90 -4.40 -17.13
CA ALA A 163 -7.53 -3.00 -17.33
C ALA A 163 -8.50 -2.04 -16.60
N LYS A 164 -9.75 -2.46 -16.40
CA LYS A 164 -10.73 -1.71 -15.60
C LYS A 164 -10.40 -1.78 -14.10
N LEU A 165 -9.83 -2.89 -13.64
CA LEU A 165 -9.31 -3.05 -12.27
C LEU A 165 -8.12 -2.12 -11.99
N GLY A 166 -7.21 -1.93 -12.96
CA GLY A 166 -6.08 -1.00 -12.85
C GLY A 166 -6.48 0.48 -12.81
N SER A 167 -7.73 0.80 -13.14
CA SER A 167 -8.27 2.16 -13.04
C SER A 167 -8.81 2.52 -11.64
N LEU A 168 -8.82 1.57 -10.68
CA LEU A 168 -9.16 1.89 -9.30
C LEU A 168 -8.18 2.91 -8.73
N SER A 169 -8.69 3.91 -8.01
CA SER A 169 -7.82 4.82 -7.28
C SER A 169 -7.01 4.04 -6.24
N TYR A 170 -5.72 4.36 -6.10
CA TYR A 170 -4.81 3.75 -5.12
C TYR A 170 -5.35 3.79 -3.66
N LEU A 171 -6.26 4.73 -3.37
CA LEU A 171 -6.97 4.82 -2.09
C LEU A 171 -7.86 3.59 -1.79
N TRP A 172 -8.43 2.98 -2.83
CA TRP A 172 -9.36 1.85 -2.70
C TRP A 172 -8.65 0.51 -2.50
N TYR A 173 -7.33 0.44 -2.66
CA TYR A 173 -6.58 -0.81 -2.54
C TYR A 173 -6.74 -1.43 -1.15
N GLY A 174 -6.68 -0.59 -0.11
CA GLY A 174 -6.93 -1.02 1.27
C GLY A 174 -8.34 -1.57 1.46
N ALA A 175 -9.37 -0.85 0.99
CA ALA A 175 -10.77 -1.26 1.11
C ALA A 175 -11.04 -2.59 0.38
N THR A 176 -10.51 -2.75 -0.83
CA THR A 176 -10.61 -4.02 -1.57
C THR A 176 -9.91 -5.16 -0.86
N GLY A 177 -8.73 -4.91 -0.26
CA GLY A 177 -8.01 -5.89 0.54
C GLY A 177 -8.79 -6.34 1.77
N VAL A 178 -9.35 -5.39 2.53
CA VAL A 178 -10.19 -5.67 3.70
C VAL A 178 -11.41 -6.51 3.31
N ALA A 179 -12.17 -6.07 2.30
CA ALA A 179 -13.41 -6.72 1.89
C ALA A 179 -13.16 -8.14 1.39
N THR A 180 -12.17 -8.34 0.52
CA THR A 180 -11.82 -9.66 -0.01
C THR A 180 -11.36 -10.61 1.09
N THR A 181 -10.50 -10.13 1.99
CA THR A 181 -9.99 -10.91 3.12
C THR A 181 -11.11 -11.32 4.08
N PHE A 182 -12.00 -10.38 4.41
CA PHE A 182 -13.15 -10.63 5.29
C PHE A 182 -14.12 -11.64 4.68
N VAL A 183 -14.51 -11.46 3.41
CA VAL A 183 -15.48 -12.34 2.73
C VAL A 183 -14.91 -13.76 2.56
N VAL A 184 -13.69 -13.88 2.02
CA VAL A 184 -13.07 -15.19 1.81
C VAL A 184 -12.81 -15.88 3.14
N GLY A 185 -12.28 -15.16 4.12
CA GLY A 185 -12.02 -15.72 5.44
C GLY A 185 -13.31 -16.13 6.17
N ALA A 186 -14.40 -15.37 6.02
CA ALA A 186 -15.70 -15.71 6.58
C ALA A 186 -16.25 -16.99 5.97
N ILE A 187 -16.24 -17.09 4.63
CA ILE A 187 -16.70 -18.28 3.90
C ILE A 187 -15.90 -19.51 4.34
N VAL A 188 -14.57 -19.43 4.34
CA VAL A 188 -13.71 -20.57 4.72
C VAL A 188 -13.89 -20.93 6.20
N SER A 189 -14.08 -19.94 7.08
CA SER A 189 -14.31 -20.19 8.52
C SER A 189 -15.69 -20.76 8.83
N LEU A 190 -16.68 -20.59 7.94
CA LEU A 190 -18.01 -21.18 8.10
C LEU A 190 -18.08 -22.61 7.54
N ILE A 191 -17.22 -22.94 6.58
CA ILE A 191 -17.16 -24.27 5.94
C ILE A 191 -16.31 -25.25 6.75
N CYS A 192 -15.23 -24.77 7.36
CA CYS A 192 -14.32 -25.56 8.23
C CYS A 192 -14.69 -25.39 9.70
#